data_AF-A0A0D7KE72-F1
#
_entry.id   AF-A0A0D7KE72-F1
#
_cell.length_a   1.000
_cell.length_b   1.000
_cell.length_c   1.000
_cell.angle_alpha   90.00
_cell.angle_beta   90.00
_cell.angle_gamma   90.00
#
_symmetry.space_group_name_H-M   'P 1'
#
loop_
_entity.id
_entity.type
_entity.pdbx_description
1 polymer ?
#
loop_
_entity_poly.entity_id
_entity_poly.type
_entity_poly.pdbx_seq_one_letter_code
_entity_poly.pdbx_strand_id
1 'polypeptide(L)'
;MPGFLSTSVCRDKALDFASSRGVLLVIRGLETVNAIVPPNSFVLVTPRRQVPEQEVILDRGINFIVESVLEATETSRREVHLRATGSGARQEGLSAQA
;
A
#
# COMPACT_ATOMS: atom_id res chain seq x y z
N MET A 1 -2.14 0.62 17.73
CA MET A 1 -2.68 -0.44 16.85
C MET A 1 -2.20 -0.13 15.43
N PRO A 2 -1.67 -1.08 14.65
CA PRO A 2 -1.34 -0.83 13.25
C PRO A 2 -2.60 -0.38 12.49
N GLY A 3 -2.49 0.74 11.77
CA GLY A 3 -3.59 1.31 10.99
C GLY A 3 -3.77 0.61 9.63
N PHE A 4 -4.76 1.06 8.86
CA PHE A 4 -4.85 0.74 7.44
C PHE A 4 -3.67 1.38 6.69
N LEU A 5 -3.23 0.75 5.61
CA LEU A 5 -2.21 1.31 4.73
C LEU A 5 -2.87 1.75 3.41
N SER A 6 -2.92 3.07 3.19
CA SER A 6 -3.34 3.65 1.91
C SER A 6 -2.20 3.53 0.89
N THR A 7 -2.52 3.01 -0.29
CA THR A 7 -1.58 2.80 -1.40
C THR A 7 -2.20 3.24 -2.72
N SER A 8 -1.38 3.41 -3.76
CA SER A 8 -1.83 3.78 -5.10
C SER A 8 -1.41 2.71 -6.09
N VAL A 9 -2.30 2.37 -7.04
CA VAL A 9 -1.93 1.52 -8.19
C VAL A 9 -1.11 2.29 -9.24
N CYS A 10 -1.06 3.62 -9.14
CA CYS A 10 -0.26 4.48 -10.00
C CYS A 10 1.02 4.92 -9.30
N ARG A 11 2.15 4.54 -9.88
CA ARG A 11 3.48 4.89 -9.39
C ARG A 11 3.75 6.39 -9.42
N ASP A 12 3.41 7.06 -10.52
CA ASP A 12 3.68 8.49 -10.71
C ASP A 12 2.99 9.31 -9.62
N LYS A 13 1.75 8.95 -9.27
CA LYS A 13 1.04 9.54 -8.14
C LYS A 13 1.72 9.28 -6.80
N ALA A 14 2.19 8.06 -6.56
CA ALA A 14 2.89 7.76 -5.32
C ALA A 14 4.18 8.60 -5.19
N LEU A 15 4.82 8.93 -6.31
CA LEU A 15 5.98 9.81 -6.36
C LEU A 15 5.62 11.28 -6.06
N ASP A 16 4.40 11.75 -6.38
CA ASP A 16 3.95 13.10 -6.00
C ASP A 16 3.93 13.30 -4.46
N PHE A 17 3.67 12.23 -3.71
CA PHE A 17 3.71 12.24 -2.24
C PHE A 17 5.09 11.92 -1.67
N ALA A 18 6.01 11.37 -2.47
CA ALA A 18 7.36 11.09 -2.04
C ALA A 18 8.16 12.39 -1.96
N SER A 19 8.39 12.86 -0.73
CA SER A 19 9.35 13.96 -0.49
C SER A 19 10.73 13.64 -1.10
N SER A 20 11.60 14.64 -1.24
CA SER A 20 12.94 14.47 -1.83
C SER A 20 13.83 13.42 -1.14
N ARG A 21 13.49 13.03 0.11
CA ARG A 21 14.15 11.98 0.91
C ARG A 21 13.23 10.78 1.20
N GLY A 22 12.09 10.69 0.52
CA GLY A 22 11.11 9.62 0.71
C GLY A 22 11.59 8.28 0.15
N VAL A 23 11.00 7.21 0.67
CA VAL A 23 11.18 5.84 0.18
C VAL A 23 9.89 5.44 -0.53
N LEU A 24 10.01 4.88 -1.73
CA LEU A 24 8.87 4.30 -2.44
C LEU A 24 8.72 2.83 -2.04
N LEU A 25 7.58 2.49 -1.43
CA LEU A 25 7.23 1.09 -1.15
C LEU A 25 6.53 0.51 -2.38
N VAL A 26 7.15 -0.49 -2.99
CA VAL A 26 6.58 -1.20 -4.15
C VAL A 26 6.03 -2.53 -3.67
N ILE A 27 4.70 -2.61 -3.54
CA ILE A 27 4.03 -3.77 -2.96
C ILE A 27 3.53 -4.70 -4.06
N ARG A 28 3.89 -5.98 -3.97
CA ARG A 28 3.46 -7.09 -4.85
C ARG A 28 2.66 -8.12 -4.05
N GLY A 29 1.95 -9.01 -4.72
CA GLY A 29 1.20 -10.09 -4.08
C GLY A 29 -0.14 -9.65 -3.48
N LEU A 30 -0.72 -8.56 -3.96
CA LEU A 30 -1.97 -8.02 -3.44
C LEU A 30 -3.17 -8.97 -3.62
N GLU A 31 -3.10 -9.87 -4.60
CA GLU A 31 -4.07 -10.94 -4.84
C GLU A 31 -4.17 -11.95 -3.68
N THR A 32 -3.20 -11.94 -2.76
CA THR A 32 -3.13 -12.87 -1.62
C THR A 32 -3.61 -12.26 -0.29
N VAL A 33 -4.03 -10.99 -0.30
CA VAL A 33 -4.40 -10.24 0.91
C VAL A 33 -5.72 -9.51 0.73
N ASN A 34 -6.38 -9.19 1.85
CA ASN A 34 -7.59 -8.38 1.83
C ASN A 34 -7.23 -6.93 1.52
N ALA A 35 -7.85 -6.38 0.48
CA ALA A 35 -7.73 -4.98 0.12
C ALA A 35 -9.11 -4.39 -0.18
N ILE A 36 -9.30 -3.13 0.20
CA ILE A 36 -10.48 -2.34 -0.12
C ILE A 36 -10.10 -1.43 -1.27
N VAL A 37 -10.84 -1.52 -2.37
CA VAL A 37 -10.73 -0.60 -3.50
C VAL A 37 -11.86 0.41 -3.39
N PRO A 38 -11.62 1.62 -2.84
CA PRO A 38 -12.65 2.64 -2.79
C PRO A 38 -13.08 3.05 -4.20
N PRO A 39 -14.30 3.60 -4.38
CA PRO A 39 -14.69 4.25 -5.62
C PRO A 39 -13.62 5.27 -5.99
N ASN A 40 -13.28 5.33 -7.28
CA ASN A 40 -12.15 6.13 -7.76
C ASN A 40 -12.52 7.64 -7.81
N SER A 41 -12.69 8.24 -6.63
CA SER A 41 -13.09 9.63 -6.44
C SER A 41 -11.94 10.60 -6.72
N PHE A 42 -12.31 11.85 -7.01
CA PHE A 42 -11.33 12.91 -7.27
C PHE A 42 -10.75 13.47 -5.98
N VAL A 43 -9.43 13.67 -5.95
CA VAL A 43 -8.74 14.35 -4.84
C VAL A 43 -9.16 15.81 -4.80
N LEU A 44 -9.84 16.25 -3.73
CA LEU A 44 -10.35 17.63 -3.61
C LEU A 44 -9.25 18.68 -3.40
N VAL A 45 -8.03 18.27 -3.02
CA VAL A 45 -6.93 19.17 -2.62
C VAL A 45 -5.90 19.43 -3.72
N THR A 46 -6.05 18.86 -4.92
CA THR A 46 -5.09 19.07 -6.01
C THR A 46 -5.51 20.27 -6.87
N PRO A 47 -4.69 21.33 -7.01
CA PRO A 47 -5.09 22.59 -7.67
C PRO A 47 -5.47 22.46 -9.15
N ARG A 48 -5.15 21.33 -9.78
CA ARG A 48 -5.47 21.03 -11.18
C ARG A 48 -5.82 19.55 -11.33
N ARG A 49 -7.05 19.34 -11.80
CA ARG A 49 -7.62 18.15 -12.43
C ARG A 49 -8.32 17.14 -11.52
N GLN A 50 -9.43 16.68 -12.09
CA GLN A 50 -10.14 15.43 -11.90
C GLN A 50 -9.20 14.22 -12.03
N VAL A 51 -8.16 14.13 -11.21
CA VAL A 51 -7.25 12.99 -11.21
C VAL A 51 -7.79 11.98 -10.20
N PRO A 52 -8.31 10.83 -10.68
CA PRO A 52 -8.98 9.87 -9.80
C PRO A 52 -7.94 9.23 -8.87
N GLU A 53 -8.22 9.07 -7.58
CA GLU A 53 -7.23 8.72 -6.54
C GLU A 53 -6.40 7.50 -6.85
N GLN A 54 -6.99 6.49 -7.51
CA GLN A 54 -6.37 5.20 -7.82
C GLN A 54 -5.88 4.50 -6.55
N GLU A 55 -6.61 4.71 -5.45
CA GLU A 55 -6.30 4.21 -4.13
C GLU A 55 -6.66 2.73 -3.99
N VAL A 56 -5.81 2.02 -3.26
CA VAL A 56 -6.08 0.69 -2.71
C VAL A 56 -5.70 0.72 -1.24
N ILE A 57 -6.63 0.37 -0.38
CA ILE A 57 -6.43 0.35 1.07
C ILE A 57 -6.16 -1.09 1.51
N LEU A 58 -4.99 -1.33 2.09
CA LEU A 58 -4.61 -2.63 2.62
C LEU A 58 -5.10 -2.79 4.06
N ASP A 59 -5.70 -3.95 4.35
CA ASP A 59 -6.26 -4.26 5.66
C ASP A 59 -5.19 -4.35 6.77
N ARG A 60 -5.63 -4.28 8.02
CA ARG A 60 -4.76 -4.33 9.19
C ARG A 60 -4.11 -5.71 9.32
N GLY A 61 -2.86 -5.71 9.80
CA GLY A 61 -2.16 -6.96 10.12
C GLY A 61 -1.63 -7.70 8.89
N ILE A 62 -1.62 -7.09 7.70
CA ILE A 62 -0.87 -7.64 6.57
C ILE A 62 0.62 -7.61 6.90
N ASN A 63 1.28 -8.75 6.69
CA ASN A 63 2.72 -8.84 6.81
C ASN A 63 3.36 -8.64 5.43
N PHE A 64 4.58 -8.11 5.44
CA PHE A 64 5.35 -7.91 4.22
C PHE A 64 6.72 -8.56 4.37
N ILE A 65 7.16 -9.25 3.32
CA ILE A 65 8.54 -9.71 3.17
C ILE A 65 9.26 -8.72 2.27
N VAL A 66 10.43 -8.24 2.71
CA VAL A 66 11.32 -7.45 1.87
C VAL A 66 11.98 -8.40 0.86
N GLU A 67 11.68 -8.21 -0.42
CA GLU A 67 12.28 -8.99 -1.50
C GLU A 67 13.56 -8.33 -2.01
N SER A 68 13.56 -7.00 -2.15
CA SER A 68 14.73 -6.25 -2.57
C SER A 68 14.68 -4.79 -2.12
N VAL A 69 15.87 -4.18 -2.07
CA VAL A 69 16.04 -2.75 -1.83
C VAL A 69 16.83 -2.19 -3.00
N LEU A 70 16.26 -1.22 -3.69
CA LEU A 70 16.95 -0.46 -4.74
C LEU A 70 17.40 0.86 -4.14
N GLU A 71 18.70 1.11 -4.17
CA GLU A 71 19.24 2.37 -3.69
C GLU A 71 18.85 3.53 -4.61
N ALA A 72 18.79 4.73 -4.03
CA ALA A 72 18.49 5.93 -4.81
C ALA A 72 19.59 6.20 -5.84
N THR A 73 19.20 6.76 -6.98
CA THR A 73 20.12 7.29 -7.99
C THR A 73 19.90 8.79 -8.16
N GLU A 74 20.63 9.43 -9.07
CA GLU A 74 20.38 10.84 -9.41
C GLU A 74 18.95 11.08 -9.94
N THR A 75 18.37 10.08 -10.60
CA THR A 75 17.07 10.18 -11.29
C THR A 75 15.96 9.35 -10.64
N SER A 76 16.27 8.52 -9.65
CA SER A 76 15.31 7.63 -8.98
C SER A 76 15.38 7.71 -7.46
N ARG A 77 14.22 7.52 -6.81
CA ARG A 77 14.14 7.40 -5.35
C ARG A 77 14.58 6.02 -4.89
N ARG A 78 14.91 5.90 -3.61
CA ARG A 78 15.11 4.59 -2.97
C ARG A 78 13.80 3.83 -2.98
N GLU A 79 13.87 2.54 -3.30
CA GLU A 79 12.70 1.67 -3.35
C GLU A 79 12.89 0.46 -2.45
N VAL A 80 11.81 0.09 -1.77
CA VAL A 80 11.74 -1.17 -1.04
C VAL A 80 10.63 -1.99 -1.67
N HIS A 81 11.02 -3.10 -2.30
CA HIS A 81 10.12 -4.02 -2.95
C HIS A 81 9.66 -5.03 -1.89
N LEU A 82 8.36 -5.02 -1.64
CA LEU A 82 7.70 -5.79 -0.61
C LEU A 82 6.76 -6.79 -1.26
N ARG A 83 6.78 -8.03 -0.81
CA ARG A 83 5.72 -8.99 -1.09
C ARG A 83 4.78 -9.05 0.09
N ALA A 84 3.51 -8.75 -0.15
CA ALA A 84 2.45 -8.97 0.81
C ALA A 84 2.32 -10.48 1.07
N THR A 85 2.28 -10.87 2.33
CA THR A 85 2.07 -12.24 2.78
C THR A 85 0.98 -12.19 3.82
N GLY A 86 -0.18 -12.81 3.53
CA GLY A 86 -1.32 -13.12 4.41
C GLY A 86 -1.57 -12.25 5.66
N SER A 87 -2.84 -11.93 5.88
CA SER A 87 -3.30 -11.32 7.14
C SER A 87 -2.81 -12.15 8.34
N GLY A 88 -2.07 -11.52 9.25
CA GLY A 88 -1.84 -12.06 10.58
C GLY A 88 -3.18 -12.53 11.15
N ALA A 89 -3.25 -13.83 11.44
CA ALA A 89 -4.34 -14.57 12.05
C ALA A 89 -5.63 -13.78 12.32
N ARG A 90 -6.74 -14.23 11.71
CA ARG A 90 -7.97 -14.38 12.50
C ARG A 90 -7.59 -15.25 13.69
N GLN A 91 -7.33 -14.62 14.84
CA GLN A 91 -7.28 -15.33 16.11
C GLN A 91 -8.67 -15.96 16.26
N GLU A 92 -8.68 -17.28 16.24
CA GLU A 92 -9.87 -18.10 16.45
C GLU A 92 -10.60 -17.65 17.73
N GLY A 93 -11.87 -17.32 17.57
CA GLY A 93 -12.83 -17.17 18.65
C GLY A 93 -13.92 -18.20 18.49
N LEU A 94 -13.63 -19.41 18.98
CA LEU A 94 -14.54 -20.46 19.44
C LEU A 94 -15.23 -21.34 18.38
N SER A 95 -14.59 -22.47 18.07
CA SER A 95 -15.28 -23.75 17.97
C SER A 95 -15.20 -24.47 19.33
N ALA A 96 -16.32 -24.57 20.05
CA ALA A 96 -16.67 -25.70 20.92
C ALA A 96 -18.07 -25.51 21.54
N GLN A 97 -19.00 -26.32 21.05
CA GLN A 97 -20.06 -27.02 21.80
C GLN A 97 -20.59 -26.42 23.12
N ALA A 98 -21.89 -26.11 23.13
CA ALA A 98 -22.85 -26.55 24.15
C ALA A 98 -24.23 -26.72 23.49
#